data_AF-A0A543I6Q8-F1
#
_entry.id   AF-A0A543I6Q8-F1
#
_cell.length_a   1.000
_cell.length_b   1.000
_cell.length_c   1.000
_cell.angle_alpha   90.00
_cell.angle_beta   90.00
_cell.angle_gamma   90.00
#
_symmetry.space_group_name_H-M   'P 1'
#
loop_
_entity.id
_entity.type
_entity.pdbx_description
1 polymer ?
#
loop_
_entity_poly.entity_id
_entity_poly.type
_entity_poly.pdbx_seq_one_letter_code
_entity_poly.pdbx_strand_id
1 'polypeptide(L)'
;MISEQKVTCESILALSDTVDTVAEEMDKINERLAITARTLSVQWTGAAANAFQFSLSTWLGDMDDLNAKLEAYAADISAAQTEYAERENGYEQQL
;
A
#
# COMPACT_ATOMS: atom_id res chain seq x y z
N MET A 1 8.11 -27.68 14.11
CA MET A 1 7.92 -27.89 12.66
C MET A 1 7.13 -26.70 12.14
N ILE A 2 7.78 -25.78 11.43
CA ILE A 2 7.07 -24.82 10.61
C ILE A 2 6.63 -25.61 9.39
N SER A 3 5.32 -25.75 9.19
CA SER A 3 4.76 -26.32 7.96
C SER A 3 5.22 -25.41 6.82
N GLU A 4 6.09 -25.88 5.94
CA GLU A 4 6.43 -25.19 4.70
C GLU A 4 5.17 -25.20 3.82
N GLN A 5 4.33 -24.19 3.99
CA GLN A 5 3.18 -23.99 3.14
C GLN A 5 3.73 -23.63 1.76
N LYS A 6 3.52 -24.53 0.79
CA LYS A 6 4.03 -24.36 -0.58
C LYS A 6 3.39 -23.10 -1.17
N VAL A 7 4.17 -22.04 -1.28
CA VAL A 7 3.76 -20.78 -1.90
C VAL A 7 3.63 -21.06 -3.41
N THR A 8 2.46 -20.77 -3.97
CA THR A 8 2.19 -20.88 -5.42
C THR A 8 2.24 -19.49 -6.05
N CYS A 9 2.53 -19.40 -7.36
CA CYS A 9 2.44 -18.14 -8.10
C CYS A 9 1.09 -17.43 -7.93
N GLU A 10 -0.01 -18.20 -7.87
CA GLU A 10 -1.36 -17.68 -7.60
C GLU A 10 -1.48 -17.03 -6.21
N SER A 11 -0.85 -17.62 -5.18
CA SER A 11 -0.88 -17.03 -3.83
C SER A 11 -0.05 -15.74 -3.72
N ILE A 12 1.02 -15.62 -4.52
CA ILE A 12 1.84 -14.41 -4.62
C ILE A 12 1.06 -13.31 -5.34
N LEU A 13 0.37 -13.64 -6.45
CA LEU A 13 -0.52 -12.71 -7.16
C LEU A 13 -1.65 -12.19 -6.27
N ALA A 14 -2.34 -13.10 -5.56
CA ALA A 14 -3.41 -12.70 -4.65
C ALA A 14 -2.93 -11.75 -3.55
N LEU A 15 -1.68 -11.91 -3.09
CA LEU A 15 -1.08 -10.99 -2.13
C LEU A 15 -0.77 -9.63 -2.77
N SER A 16 -0.21 -9.60 -3.99
CA SER A 16 0.03 -8.34 -4.74
C SER A 16 -1.27 -7.56 -4.93
N ASP A 17 -2.31 -8.23 -5.45
CA ASP A 17 -3.62 -7.61 -5.70
C ASP A 17 -4.23 -7.05 -4.41
N THR A 18 -4.03 -7.74 -3.28
CA THR A 18 -4.50 -7.28 -1.97
C THR A 18 -3.76 -6.01 -1.55
N VAL A 19 -2.43 -5.96 -1.73
CA VAL A 19 -1.61 -4.80 -1.38
C VAL A 19 -1.99 -3.60 -2.23
N ASP A 20 -2.17 -3.80 -3.54
CA ASP A 20 -2.59 -2.74 -4.47
C ASP A 20 -3.99 -2.19 -4.10
N THR A 21 -4.93 -3.09 -3.80
CA THR A 21 -6.28 -2.69 -3.35
C THR A 21 -6.22 -1.85 -2.06
N VAL A 22 -5.38 -2.26 -1.10
CA VAL A 22 -5.21 -1.50 0.15
C VAL A 22 -4.60 -0.12 -0.14
N ALA A 23 -3.57 -0.02 -1.00
CA ALA A 23 -2.96 1.25 -1.36
C ALA A 23 -3.98 2.22 -2.01
N GLU A 24 -4.77 1.72 -2.96
CA GLU A 24 -5.83 2.52 -3.60
C GLU A 24 -6.90 3.02 -2.61
N GLU A 25 -7.33 2.17 -1.68
CA GLU A 25 -8.32 2.56 -0.67
C GLU A 25 -7.73 3.60 0.31
N MET A 26 -6.45 3.48 0.64
CA MET A 26 -5.76 4.48 1.48
C MET A 26 -5.65 5.83 0.78
N ASP A 27 -5.34 5.87 -0.51
CA ASP A 27 -5.35 7.11 -1.31
C ASP A 27 -6.72 7.79 -1.29
N LYS A 28 -7.79 7.03 -1.51
CA LYS A 28 -9.17 7.57 -1.46
C LYS A 28 -9.52 8.13 -0.09
N ILE A 29 -9.09 7.48 1.00
CA ILE A 29 -9.31 7.95 2.37
C ILE A 29 -8.57 9.28 2.59
N ASN A 30 -7.30 9.37 2.17
CA ASN A 30 -6.51 10.60 2.29
C ASN A 30 -7.14 11.77 1.52
N GLU A 31 -7.56 11.54 0.28
CA GLU A 31 -8.21 12.55 -0.54
C GLU A 31 -9.47 13.08 0.15
N ARG A 32 -10.32 12.18 0.66
CA ARG A 32 -11.55 12.54 1.39
C ARG A 32 -11.26 13.31 2.67
N LEU A 33 -10.21 12.94 3.41
CA LEU A 33 -9.80 13.66 4.62
C LEU A 33 -9.33 15.07 4.28
N ALA A 34 -8.48 15.20 3.25
CA ALA A 34 -7.95 16.48 2.79
C ALA A 34 -9.07 17.44 2.32
N ILE A 35 -10.06 16.93 1.59
CA ILE A 35 -11.23 17.71 1.13
C ILE A 35 -12.09 18.16 2.32
N THR A 36 -12.41 17.23 3.22
CA THR A 36 -13.21 17.53 4.42
C THR A 36 -12.54 18.59 5.28
N ALA A 37 -11.23 18.45 5.49
CA ALA A 37 -10.47 19.38 6.30
C ALA A 37 -10.31 20.76 5.64
N ARG A 38 -10.12 20.83 4.32
CA ARG A 38 -10.14 22.11 3.58
C ARG A 38 -11.48 22.81 3.76
N THR A 39 -12.59 22.09 3.62
CA THR A 39 -13.93 22.64 3.82
C THR A 39 -14.10 23.19 5.23
N LEU A 40 -13.64 22.44 6.24
CA LEU A 40 -13.70 22.85 7.64
C LEU A 40 -12.83 24.09 7.91
N SER A 41 -11.65 24.18 7.30
CA SER A 41 -10.70 25.29 7.50
C SER A 41 -11.22 26.65 7.05
N VAL A 42 -12.22 26.69 6.15
CA VAL A 42 -12.83 27.94 5.69
C VAL A 42 -13.62 28.64 6.80
N GLN A 43 -14.19 27.87 7.73
CA GLN A 43 -15.07 28.38 8.79
C GLN A 43 -14.46 28.26 10.18
N TRP A 44 -13.51 27.33 10.37
CA TRP A 44 -12.89 27.06 11.65
C TRP A 44 -11.55 27.77 11.77
N THR A 45 -11.46 28.71 12.71
CA THR A 45 -10.27 29.53 12.97
C THR A 45 -9.83 29.46 14.43
N GLY A 46 -8.64 29.97 14.73
CA GLY A 46 -8.07 30.01 16.09
C GLY A 46 -7.13 28.84 16.40
N ALA A 47 -6.66 28.77 17.65
CA ALA A 47 -5.60 27.83 18.06
C ALA A 47 -5.98 26.35 17.83
N ALA A 48 -7.24 25.98 18.07
CA ALA A 48 -7.71 24.61 17.84
C ALA A 48 -7.72 24.23 16.35
N ALA A 49 -8.12 25.16 15.46
CA ALA A 49 -8.09 24.94 14.03
C ALA A 49 -6.65 24.77 13.52
N ASN A 50 -5.71 25.59 14.02
CA ASN A 50 -4.29 25.48 13.66
C ASN A 50 -3.69 24.14 14.14
N ALA A 51 -4.02 23.70 15.36
CA ALA A 51 -3.57 22.41 15.86
C ALA A 51 -4.10 21.25 15.01
N PHE A 52 -5.38 21.30 14.62
CA PHE A 52 -5.96 20.29 13.73
C PHE A 52 -5.30 20.29 12.35
N GLN A 53 -5.06 21.46 11.75
CA GLN A 53 -4.37 21.56 10.46
C GLN A 53 -2.97 20.94 10.50
N PHE A 54 -2.24 21.15 11.60
CA PHE A 54 -0.93 20.54 11.81
C PHE A 54 -1.01 19.01 11.97
N SER A 55 -1.98 18.52 12.75
CA SER A 55 -2.21 17.07 12.89
C SER A 55 -2.61 16.44 11.55
N LEU A 56 -3.44 17.11 10.76
CA LEU A 56 -3.82 16.67 9.43
C LEU A 56 -2.63 16.62 8.48
N SER A 57 -1.78 17.65 8.44
CA SER A 57 -0.60 17.62 7.55
C SER A 57 0.36 16.50 7.92
N THR A 58 0.49 16.20 9.21
CA THR A 58 1.29 15.06 9.69
C THR A 58 0.68 13.75 9.23
N TRP A 59 -0.63 13.56 9.44
CA TRP A 59 -1.35 12.37 8.99
C TRP A 59 -1.22 12.15 7.48
N LEU A 60 -1.42 13.19 6.66
CA LEU A 60 -1.30 13.08 5.21
C LEU A 60 0.13 12.63 4.81
N GLY A 61 1.17 13.20 5.42
CA GLY A 61 2.55 12.76 5.19
C GLY A 61 2.79 11.30 5.61
N ASP A 62 2.29 10.89 6.77
CA ASP A 62 2.42 9.50 7.26
C ASP A 62 1.75 8.50 6.32
N MET A 63 0.64 8.90 5.68
CA MET A 63 -0.09 8.04 4.76
C MET A 63 0.53 8.01 3.36
N ASP A 64 1.10 9.12 2.87
CA ASP A 64 1.91 9.13 1.65
C ASP A 64 3.11 8.17 1.81
N ASP A 65 3.78 8.20 2.96
CA ASP A 65 4.87 7.29 3.31
C ASP A 65 4.41 5.82 3.40
N LEU A 66 3.19 5.56 3.87
CA LEU A 66 2.62 4.23 3.91
C LEU A 66 2.32 3.71 2.50
N ASN A 67 1.73 4.55 1.63
CA ASN A 67 1.45 4.16 0.25
C ASN A 67 2.73 3.85 -0.52
N ALA A 68 3.78 4.66 -0.37
CA ALA A 68 5.08 4.36 -0.97
C ALA A 68 5.66 3.01 -0.51
N LYS A 69 5.44 2.62 0.77
CA LYS A 69 5.87 1.31 1.28
C LYS A 69 5.02 0.17 0.74
N LEU A 70 3.71 0.37 0.56
CA LEU A 70 2.81 -0.62 -0.04
C LEU A 70 3.19 -0.87 -1.50
N GLU A 71 3.42 0.19 -2.29
CA GLU A 71 3.89 0.09 -3.67
C GLU A 71 5.22 -0.66 -3.78
N ALA A 72 6.19 -0.34 -2.91
CA ALA A 72 7.47 -1.05 -2.86
C ALA A 72 7.30 -2.54 -2.54
N TYR A 73 6.40 -2.86 -1.60
CA TYR A 73 6.11 -4.24 -1.24
C TYR A 73 5.41 -5.01 -2.37
N ALA A 74 4.48 -4.38 -3.09
CA ALA A 74 3.87 -4.95 -4.30
C ALA A 74 4.92 -5.23 -5.39
N ALA A 75 5.87 -4.30 -5.59
CA ALA A 75 6.98 -4.50 -6.53
C ALA A 75 7.89 -5.68 -6.14
N ASP A 76 8.21 -5.82 -4.86
CA ASP A 76 9.00 -6.96 -4.34
C ASP A 76 8.28 -8.29 -4.55
N ILE A 77 6.96 -8.33 -4.33
CA ILE A 77 6.10 -9.50 -4.57
C ILE A 77 6.12 -9.87 -6.06
N SER A 78 5.99 -8.88 -6.95
CA SER A 78 6.03 -9.09 -8.41
C SER A 78 7.40 -9.59 -8.89
N ALA A 79 8.49 -9.08 -8.30
CA ALA A 79 9.84 -9.58 -8.58
C ALA A 79 10.03 -11.03 -8.13
N ALA A 80 9.56 -11.38 -6.93
CA ALA A 80 9.58 -12.75 -6.42
C ALA A 80 8.77 -13.72 -7.29
N GLN A 81 7.62 -13.27 -7.82
CA GLN A 81 6.83 -14.03 -8.79
C GLN A 81 7.63 -14.32 -10.06
N THR A 82 8.27 -13.29 -10.63
CA THR A 82 9.06 -13.43 -11.86
C THR A 82 10.18 -14.45 -11.67
N GLU A 83 10.92 -14.36 -10.57
CA GLU A 83 11.98 -15.31 -10.25
C GLU A 83 11.44 -16.75 -10.07
N TYR A 84 10.29 -16.90 -9.42
CA TYR A 84 9.67 -18.22 -9.23
C TYR A 84 9.23 -18.83 -10.57
N ALA A 85 8.59 -18.03 -11.44
CA ALA A 85 8.16 -18.46 -12.77
C ALA A 85 9.34 -18.82 -13.69
N GLU A 86 10.44 -18.07 -13.63
CA GLU A 86 11.67 -18.38 -14.37
C GLU A 86 12.30 -19.69 -13.89
N ARG A 87 12.36 -19.93 -12.58
CA ARG A 87 12.88 -21.19 -12.02
C ARG A 87 12.00 -22.38 -12.40
N GLU A 88 10.68 -22.25 -12.31
CA GLU A 88 9.75 -23.34 -12.61
C GLU A 88 9.82 -23.74 -14.10
N ASN A 89 9.85 -22.76 -15.02
CA ASN A 89 10.05 -23.00 -16.45
C ASN A 89 11.47 -23.53 -16.78
N GLY A 90 12.49 -23.09 -16.06
CA GLY A 90 13.88 -23.57 -16.22
C GLY A 90 14.06 -25.03 -15.79
N TYR A 91 13.28 -25.50 -14.81
CA TYR A 91 13.24 -26.91 -14.42
C TYR A 91 12.52 -27.79 -15.44
N GLU A 92 11.47 -27.30 -16.09
CA GLU A 92 10.75 -28.04 -17.15
C GLU A 92 11.58 -28.23 -18.43
N GLN A 93 12.52 -27.33 -18.74
CA GLN A 93 13.41 -27.47 -19.90
C GLN A 93 14.60 -28.43 -19.68
N GLN A 94 14.82 -28.90 -18.46
CA GLN A 94 15.91 -29.83 -18.11
C GLN A 94 15.45 -31.27 -17.87
N LEU A 95 14.15 -31.55 -17.97
CA LEU A 95 13.53 -32.88 -17.92
C LEU A 95 13.19 -33.37 -19.33
#